data_AF-A0A0F4IB61-F1
#
_entry.id   AF-A0A0F4IB61-F1
#
_cell.length_a   1.000
_cell.length_b   1.000
_cell.length_c   1.000
_cell.angle_alpha   90.00
_cell.angle_beta   90.00
_cell.angle_gamma   90.00
#
_symmetry.space_group_name_H-M   'P 1'
#
loop_
_entity.id
_entity.type
_entity.pdbx_description
1 polymer ?
#
loop_
_entity_poly.entity_id
_entity_poly.type
_entity_poly.pdbx_seq_one_letter_code
_entity_poly.pdbx_strand_id
1 'polypeptide(L)' 'ALTVPALRTDRPEEIAFTTALARLHVHGIPVDWAALHTGPARHPVDLPTYAFHHRRYWLAPGAPAG' A
#
# COMPACT_ATOMS: atom_id res chain seq x y z
N ALA A 1 9.99 -19.37 -5.49
CA ALA A 1 10.08 -17.98 -6.01
C ALA A 1 8.70 -17.54 -6.46
N LEU A 2 8.31 -16.27 -6.22
CA LEU A 2 7.04 -15.73 -6.70
C LEU A 2 7.17 -15.35 -8.18
N THR A 3 6.23 -15.79 -9.01
CA THR A 3 6.18 -15.48 -10.44
C THR A 3 4.88 -14.76 -10.77
N VAL A 4 4.97 -13.56 -11.34
CA VAL A 4 3.80 -12.76 -11.74
C VAL A 4 3.91 -12.46 -13.24
N PRO A 5 2.87 -12.73 -14.04
CA PRO A 5 2.88 -12.38 -15.46
C PRO A 5 2.83 -10.85 -15.63
N ALA A 6 3.79 -10.30 -16.39
CA ALA A 6 3.85 -8.86 -16.67
C ALA A 6 2.89 -8.42 -17.79
N LEU A 7 2.57 -9.32 -18.74
CA LEU A 7 1.72 -9.08 -19.90
C LEU A 7 0.75 -10.24 -20.13
N ARG A 8 -0.40 -9.92 -20.74
CA ARG A 8 -1.49 -10.85 -21.06
C ARG A 8 -2.27 -10.34 -22.26
N THR A 9 -2.57 -11.22 -23.23
CA THR A 9 -3.20 -10.83 -24.49
C THR A 9 -4.62 -10.27 -24.32
N ASP A 10 -5.30 -10.63 -23.25
CA ASP A 10 -6.67 -10.24 -22.92
C ASP A 10 -6.76 -8.90 -22.17
N ARG A 11 -5.64 -8.18 -22.00
CA ARG A 11 -5.59 -6.93 -21.21
C ARG A 11 -4.73 -5.86 -21.88
N PRO A 12 -5.09 -4.56 -21.72
CA PRO A 12 -4.20 -3.48 -22.08
C PRO A 12 -2.85 -3.59 -21.35
N GLU A 13 -1.78 -3.30 -22.08
CA GLU A 13 -0.40 -3.41 -21.61
C GLU A 13 -0.15 -2.64 -20.32
N GLU A 14 -0.56 -1.37 -20.26
CA GLU A 14 -0.39 -0.50 -19.09
C GLU A 14 -1.02 -1.10 -17.82
N ILE A 15 -2.24 -1.62 -17.95
CA ILE A 15 -2.99 -2.23 -16.84
C ILE A 15 -2.33 -3.54 -16.40
N ALA A 16 -1.94 -4.39 -17.36
CA ALA A 16 -1.29 -5.66 -17.06
C ALA A 16 0.03 -5.44 -16.30
N PHE A 17 0.83 -4.47 -16.76
CA PHE A 17 2.13 -4.15 -16.18
C PHE A 17 2.02 -3.54 -14.78
N THR A 18 1.19 -2.51 -14.59
CA THR A 18 0.98 -1.91 -13.25
C THR A 18 0.35 -2.90 -12.27
N THR A 19 -0.53 -3.80 -12.73
CA THR A 19 -1.07 -4.88 -11.88
C THR A 19 0.03 -5.85 -11.44
N ALA A 20 0.98 -6.17 -12.33
CA ALA A 20 2.10 -7.02 -11.97
C ALA A 20 2.98 -6.38 -10.89
N LEU A 21 3.31 -5.10 -11.04
CA LEU A 21 4.06 -4.33 -10.03
C LEU A 21 3.31 -4.25 -8.69
N ALA A 22 2.00 -4.01 -8.72
CA ALA A 22 1.17 -4.00 -7.51
C ALA A 22 1.20 -5.35 -6.78
N ARG A 23 1.13 -6.47 -7.52
CA ARG A 23 1.25 -7.82 -6.93
C ARG A 23 2.61 -8.03 -6.28
N LEU A 24 3.69 -7.68 -6.95
CA LEU A 24 5.04 -7.78 -6.39
C LEU A 24 5.15 -6.97 -5.08
N HIS A 25 4.66 -5.72 -5.09
CA HIS A 25 4.68 -4.83 -3.94
C HIS A 25 3.88 -5.37 -2.75
N VAL A 26 2.66 -5.87 -2.97
CA VAL A 26 1.82 -6.47 -1.90
C VAL A 26 2.46 -7.74 -1.33
N HIS A 27 3.26 -8.46 -2.12
CA HIS A 27 4.06 -9.59 -1.66
C HIS A 27 5.42 -9.21 -1.05
N GLY A 28 5.66 -7.91 -0.81
CA GLY A 28 6.85 -7.42 -0.11
C GLY A 28 8.10 -7.28 -0.99
N ILE A 29 7.97 -7.42 -2.30
CA ILE A 29 9.09 -7.19 -3.22
C ILE A 29 9.24 -5.67 -3.41
N PRO A 30 10.44 -5.09 -3.22
CA PRO A 30 10.66 -3.67 -3.38
C PRO A 30 10.44 -3.26 -4.85
N VAL A 31 9.63 -2.22 -5.04
CA VAL A 31 9.34 -1.60 -6.34
C VAL A 31 9.73 -0.13 -6.24
N ASP A 32 10.55 0.34 -7.18
CA ASP A 32 10.87 1.76 -7.30
C ASP A 32 9.71 2.51 -7.98
N TRP A 33 8.79 3.02 -7.16
CA TRP A 33 7.67 3.84 -7.63
C TRP A 33 8.09 5.21 -8.15
N ALA A 34 9.28 5.71 -7.77
CA ALA A 34 9.77 7.00 -8.24
C ALA A 34 10.20 6.90 -9.71
N ALA A 35 10.82 5.79 -10.11
CA ALA A 35 11.17 5.50 -11.51
C ALA A 35 9.94 5.48 -12.45
N LEU A 36 8.77 5.06 -11.96
CA LEU A 36 7.53 5.09 -12.74
C LEU A 36 6.93 6.48 -12.90
N HIS A 37 7.32 7.43 -12.06
CA HIS A 37 6.75 8.77 -12.06
C HIS A 37 7.83 9.83 -12.31
N THR A 38 8.58 9.66 -13.39
CA THR A 38 9.53 10.65 -13.87
C THR A 38 8.80 11.69 -14.73
N GLY A 39 8.65 12.92 -14.26
CA GLY A 39 8.05 14.00 -15.05
C GLY A 39 7.86 15.32 -14.30
N PRO A 40 7.77 16.46 -15.02
CA PRO A 40 7.73 17.80 -14.44
C PRO A 40 6.45 18.15 -13.65
N ALA A 41 5.42 17.30 -13.67
CA ALA A 41 4.11 17.56 -13.07
C ALA A 41 3.86 16.75 -11.78
N ARG A 42 4.87 16.62 -10.91
CA ARG A 42 4.72 15.87 -9.65
C ARG A 42 4.49 16.84 -8.49
N HIS A 43 3.23 17.08 -8.18
CA HIS A 43 2.84 17.85 -7.00
C HIS A 43 2.35 16.88 -5.92
N PRO A 44 2.77 17.04 -4.66
CA PRO A 44 2.12 16.36 -3.55
C PRO A 44 0.62 16.66 -3.59
N VAL A 45 -0.19 15.63 -3.43
CA VAL A 45 -1.65 15.76 -3.29
C VAL A 45 -2.02 15.39 -1.88
N ASP A 46 -3.03 16.07 -1.32
CA ASP A 46 -3.56 15.69 -0.02
C ASP A 46 -4.25 14.34 -0.12
N LEU A 47 -3.83 13.42 0.74
CA LEU A 47 -4.41 12.09 0.89
C LEU A 47 -5.16 12.02 2.23
N PRO A 48 -6.24 11.23 2.30
CA PRO A 48 -6.85 10.92 3.58
C PRO A 48 -5.80 10.37 4.55
N THR A 49 -5.77 10.92 5.76
CA THR A 49 -4.93 10.39 6.82
C THR A 49 -5.34 8.96 7.15
N TYR A 50 -4.38 8.16 7.63
CA TYR A 50 -4.62 6.80 8.07
C TYR A 50 -5.87 6.68 8.96
N ALA A 51 -6.77 5.79 8.59
CA ALA A 51 -7.99 5.52 9.35
C ALA A 51 -7.68 4.68 10.59
N PHE A 52 -7.17 5.33 11.64
CA PHE A 52 -6.86 4.65 12.90
C PHE A 52 -8.08 3.90 13.44
N HIS A 53 -7.88 2.62 13.76
CA HIS A 53 -8.89 1.80 14.40
C HIS A 53 -8.90 2.06 15.91
N HIS A 54 -9.68 3.07 16.33
CA HIS A 54 -9.69 3.56 17.71
C HIS A 54 -10.26 2.54 18.69
N ARG A 55 -9.55 2.31 19.79
CA ARG A 55 -10.06 1.63 20.98
C ARG A 55 -9.68 2.42 22.21
N ARG A 56 -10.61 2.49 23.16
CA ARG A 56 -10.39 3.15 24.45
C ARG A 56 -9.65 2.18 25.36
N TYR A 57 -8.40 2.50 25.67
CA TYR A 57 -7.61 1.76 26.64
C TYR A 57 -7.46 2.62 27.89
N TRP A 58 -8.29 2.35 28.90
CA TRP A 58 -8.24 2.98 30.23
C TRP A 58 -7.97 1.91 31.28
N LEU A 59 -7.18 2.23 32.29
CA LEU A 59 -7.02 1.37 33.46
C LEU A 59 -8.34 1.34 34.23
N ALA A 60 -8.87 0.15 34.54
CA ALA A 60 -9.96 0.03 35.49
C ALA A 60 -9.44 0.45 36.89
N PRO A 61 -10.25 1.14 37.71
CA PRO A 61 -9.86 1.40 39.09
C PRO A 61 -9.52 0.07 39.78
N GLY A 62 -8.31 -0.03 40.35
CA GLY A 62 -7.89 -1.19 41.11
C GLY A 62 -8.84 -1.41 42.29
N ALA A 63 -9.17 -2.67 42.58
CA ALA A 63 -9.91 -3.00 43.80
C ALA A 63 -9.15 -2.42 45.00
N PRO A 64 -9.82 -1.75 45.95
CA PRO A 64 -9.15 -1.21 47.12
C PRO A 64 -8.44 -2.36 47.84
N ALA A 65 -7.16 -2.15 48.16
CA ALA A 65 -6.47 -3.02 49.09
C ALA A 65 -7.17 -2.87 50.44
N GLY A 66 -7.78 -3.97 50.92
CA GLY A 66 -8.35 -4.07 52.26
C GLY A 66 -7.29 -4.01 53.34
#